data_AF-A0A6A7LUG6-F1
#
_entry.id   AF-A0A6A7LUG6-F1
#
_cell.length_a   1.000
_cell.length_b   1.000
_cell.length_c   1.000
_cell.angle_alpha   90.00
_cell.angle_beta   90.00
_cell.angle_gamma   90.00
#
_symmetry.space_group_name_H-M   'P 1'
#
loop_
_entity.id
_entity.type
_entity.pdbx_description
1 polymer ?
#
loop_
_entity_poly.entity_id
_entity_poly.type
_entity_poly.pdbx_seq_one_letter_code
_entity_poly.pdbx_strand_id
1 'polypeptide(L)'
;MPRRSRNPSGRDDASIGSRRLPVKEALPNPSDELPFFYGCEPSPDALVEHFSHFVVAVTDLDRSEAWYRDVVGLDLLGRDLTAEPKPHSVLEMNTGQLVILVEHESIDEVRRSSHGVHHGFALTQNQYRRAVERLTASGIEVVAEREEFIARGQYSIDVYDPDGHHYQIETMDEVQAHELILPGAGVIACGSPDLYEVGEVKLFREANFFLVRLSEGFLALSRWCTHMNGLLIYQKEHWRFWCGMHTATYDRRGDPTCSTTRFPDLPALRLHPISFSPEGHILVNTDEVIERTAFEPGQAAQPPAAVSAAE
;
A
#
# COMPACT_ATOMS: atom_id res chain seq x y z
N MET A 1 45.82 48.40 -10.08
CA MET A 1 46.18 47.18 -10.87
C MET A 1 47.42 46.54 -10.25
N PRO A 2 47.61 45.21 -10.26
CA PRO A 2 46.76 44.16 -10.82
C PRO A 2 46.30 43.10 -9.81
N ARG A 3 45.24 42.41 -10.24
CA ARG A 3 44.64 41.19 -9.67
C ARG A 3 45.63 40.03 -9.66
N ARG A 4 45.56 39.16 -8.64
CA ARG A 4 45.83 37.73 -8.83
C ARG A 4 44.65 36.92 -8.32
N SER A 5 43.98 36.31 -9.29
CA SER A 5 42.89 35.35 -9.15
C SER A 5 43.33 34.14 -8.33
N ARG A 6 42.52 33.76 -7.34
CA ARG A 6 42.46 32.36 -6.89
C ARG A 6 41.28 31.70 -7.59
N ASN A 7 41.55 30.96 -8.65
CA ASN A 7 40.66 29.89 -9.08
C ASN A 7 40.81 28.72 -8.09
N PRO A 8 39.71 28.08 -7.68
CA PRO A 8 39.74 26.76 -7.06
C PRO A 8 39.66 25.70 -8.17
N SER A 9 40.72 24.93 -8.38
CA SER A 9 40.67 23.73 -9.22
C SER A 9 41.29 22.58 -8.47
N GLY A 10 40.47 21.59 -8.13
CA GLY A 10 40.86 20.38 -7.43
C GLY A 10 39.74 19.81 -6.57
N ARG A 11 38.52 19.70 -7.12
CA ARG A 11 37.61 18.63 -6.69
C ARG A 11 37.98 17.45 -7.55
N ASP A 12 38.69 16.50 -6.95
CA ASP A 12 38.83 15.17 -7.52
C ASP A 12 37.42 14.57 -7.57
N ASP A 13 36.92 14.43 -8.79
CA ASP A 13 35.71 13.69 -9.13
C ASP A 13 35.99 12.21 -8.85
N ALA A 14 35.85 11.80 -7.59
CA ALA A 14 35.75 10.40 -7.23
C ALA A 14 34.38 9.90 -7.70
N SER A 15 34.29 9.60 -9.00
CA SER A 15 33.16 8.88 -9.57
C SER A 15 32.95 7.63 -8.72
N ILE A 16 31.80 7.53 -8.07
CA ILE A 16 31.31 6.32 -7.42
C ILE A 16 31.14 5.30 -8.54
N GLY A 17 32.21 4.54 -8.81
CA GLY A 17 32.19 3.49 -9.81
C GLY A 17 31.20 2.44 -9.35
N SER A 18 30.05 2.36 -10.01
CA SER A 18 29.13 1.24 -9.83
C SER A 18 29.90 -0.03 -10.20
N ARG A 19 30.31 -0.80 -9.20
CA ARG A 19 30.88 -2.13 -9.42
C ARG A 19 29.72 -3.02 -9.85
N ARG A 20 29.41 -3.03 -11.15
CA ARG A 20 28.55 -4.07 -11.74
C ARG A 20 29.32 -5.37 -11.60
N LEU A 21 28.85 -6.24 -10.72
CA LEU A 21 29.31 -7.62 -10.69
C LEU A 21 28.96 -8.26 -12.05
N PRO A 22 29.85 -9.05 -12.65
CA PRO A 22 29.53 -9.78 -13.87
C PRO A 22 28.38 -10.74 -13.57
N VAL A 23 27.32 -10.69 -14.38
CA VAL A 23 26.26 -11.69 -14.36
C VAL A 23 26.92 -13.04 -14.65
N LYS A 24 26.76 -14.03 -13.76
CA LYS A 24 27.46 -15.33 -13.82
C LYS A 24 27.21 -16.07 -15.14
N GLU A 25 26.07 -15.82 -15.79
CA GLU A 25 25.67 -16.40 -17.07
C GLU A 25 24.93 -15.36 -17.92
N ALA A 26 24.92 -15.53 -19.25
CA ALA A 26 24.06 -14.72 -20.12
C ALA A 26 22.59 -15.02 -19.81
N LEU A 27 21.74 -14.00 -19.73
CA LEU A 27 20.30 -14.18 -19.51
C LEU A 27 19.73 -15.13 -20.58
N PRO A 28 19.03 -16.21 -20.20
CA PRO A 28 18.44 -17.12 -21.17
C PRO A 28 17.25 -16.45 -21.87
N ASN A 29 17.26 -16.55 -23.21
CA ASN A 29 16.21 -16.19 -24.16
C ASN A 29 15.76 -14.69 -24.16
N PRO A 30 16.07 -13.89 -25.21
CA PRO A 30 15.66 -12.48 -25.31
C PRO A 30 14.18 -12.29 -25.73
N SER A 31 13.32 -13.28 -25.46
CA SER A 31 11.90 -13.22 -25.82
C SER A 31 11.09 -12.61 -24.68
N ASP A 32 10.19 -11.68 -25.01
CA ASP A 32 9.17 -11.15 -24.09
C ASP A 32 7.97 -12.13 -23.91
N GLU A 33 8.01 -13.29 -24.57
CA GLU A 33 7.00 -14.34 -24.38
C GLU A 33 7.13 -14.95 -22.99
N LEU A 34 6.06 -14.84 -22.18
CA LEU A 34 5.98 -15.50 -20.88
C LEU A 34 5.98 -17.03 -21.07
N PRO A 35 6.95 -17.78 -20.54
CA PRO A 35 6.91 -19.24 -20.60
C PRO A 35 5.74 -19.77 -19.78
N PHE A 36 5.11 -20.84 -20.28
CA PHE A 36 4.06 -21.57 -19.57
C PHE A 36 4.64 -22.11 -18.24
N PHE A 37 4.28 -21.51 -17.11
CA PHE A 37 4.77 -21.90 -15.79
C PHE A 37 3.70 -22.77 -15.09
N TYR A 38 4.05 -24.01 -14.72
CA TYR A 38 3.26 -24.91 -13.86
C TYR A 38 1.77 -25.12 -14.18
N GLY A 39 1.37 -25.08 -15.46
CA GLY A 39 0.04 -25.53 -15.87
C GLY A 39 -1.11 -24.58 -15.52
N CYS A 40 -0.82 -23.32 -15.15
CA CYS A 40 -1.79 -22.24 -15.15
C CYS A 40 -1.63 -21.42 -16.44
N GLU A 41 -2.74 -21.10 -17.10
CA GLU A 41 -2.71 -20.17 -18.24
C GLU A 41 -2.44 -18.76 -17.70
N PRO A 42 -1.36 -18.09 -18.12
CA PRO A 42 -1.07 -16.74 -17.67
C PRO A 42 -2.19 -15.80 -18.12
N SER A 43 -2.54 -14.83 -17.27
CA SER A 43 -3.41 -13.74 -17.69
C SER A 43 -2.72 -12.97 -18.84
N PRO A 44 -3.38 -12.77 -20.00
CA PRO A 44 -2.75 -12.15 -21.17
C PRO A 44 -2.27 -10.71 -20.93
N ASP A 45 -2.75 -10.06 -19.87
CA ASP A 45 -2.41 -8.68 -19.52
C ASP A 45 -1.39 -8.56 -18.36
N ALA A 46 -0.89 -9.68 -17.82
CA ALA A 46 0.04 -9.64 -16.68
C ALA A 46 1.47 -9.34 -17.14
N LEU A 47 2.05 -8.24 -16.66
CA LEU A 47 3.47 -7.92 -16.88
C LEU A 47 4.41 -8.88 -16.13
N VAL A 48 4.00 -9.32 -14.94
CA VAL A 48 4.63 -10.38 -14.13
C VAL A 48 3.49 -11.11 -13.41
N GLU A 49 3.37 -12.42 -13.57
CA GLU A 49 2.25 -13.19 -13.02
C GLU A 49 2.44 -13.52 -11.53
N HIS A 50 3.61 -14.04 -11.14
CA HIS A 50 3.96 -14.35 -9.76
C HIS A 50 5.47 -14.47 -9.57
N PHE A 51 5.95 -14.30 -8.34
CA PHE A 51 7.32 -14.68 -7.95
C PHE A 51 7.34 -16.17 -7.60
N SER A 52 8.21 -16.95 -8.25
CA SER A 52 8.27 -18.40 -8.04
C SER A 52 8.78 -18.77 -6.64
N HIS A 53 9.94 -18.25 -6.25
CA HIS A 53 10.59 -18.60 -4.99
C HIS A 53 11.65 -17.56 -4.60
N PHE A 54 12.06 -17.60 -3.34
CA PHE A 54 13.14 -16.79 -2.77
C PHE A 54 14.26 -17.71 -2.28
N VAL A 55 15.52 -17.41 -2.63
CA VAL A 55 16.68 -18.26 -2.29
C VAL A 55 17.56 -17.57 -1.25
N VAL A 56 17.87 -18.28 -0.17
CA VAL A 56 18.71 -17.80 0.93
C VAL A 56 19.89 -18.75 1.10
N ALA A 57 21.12 -18.22 1.09
CA ALA A 57 22.29 -19.01 1.45
C ALA A 57 22.32 -19.20 2.97
N VAL A 58 22.58 -20.41 3.47
CA VAL A 58 22.72 -20.70 4.91
C VAL A 58 24.00 -21.51 5.17
N THR A 59 24.58 -21.45 6.36
CA THR A 59 25.79 -22.26 6.68
C THR A 59 25.48 -23.62 7.28
N ASP A 60 24.26 -23.84 7.77
CA ASP A 60 23.84 -25.07 8.42
C ASP A 60 22.32 -25.27 8.22
N LEU A 61 21.92 -26.28 7.45
CA LEU A 61 20.50 -26.52 7.15
C LEU A 61 19.70 -26.94 8.38
N ASP A 62 20.25 -27.74 9.30
CA ASP A 62 19.50 -28.19 10.48
C ASP A 62 19.15 -27.00 11.39
N ARG A 63 20.13 -26.14 11.64
CA ARG A 63 19.97 -24.91 12.44
C ARG A 63 19.01 -23.94 11.75
N SER A 64 19.16 -23.75 10.44
CA SER A 64 18.34 -22.80 9.70
C SER A 64 16.91 -23.32 9.54
N GLU A 65 16.69 -24.59 9.23
CA GLU A 65 15.34 -25.19 9.22
C GLU A 65 14.60 -24.99 10.53
N ALA A 66 15.27 -25.25 11.67
CA ALA A 66 14.69 -25.01 12.98
C ALA A 66 14.29 -23.54 13.16
N TRP A 67 15.16 -22.61 12.73
CA TRP A 67 14.84 -21.19 12.81
C TRP A 67 13.66 -20.80 11.90
N TYR A 68 13.71 -21.08 10.60
CA TYR A 68 12.64 -20.68 9.67
C TYR A 68 11.30 -21.36 10.00
N ARG A 69 11.32 -22.62 10.46
CA ARG A 69 10.10 -23.31 10.89
C ARG A 69 9.58 -22.78 12.22
N ASP A 70 10.42 -22.75 13.26
CA ASP A 70 9.94 -22.53 14.62
C ASP A 70 9.81 -21.04 14.94
N VAL A 71 10.67 -20.20 14.38
CA VAL A 71 10.69 -18.75 14.61
C VAL A 71 9.77 -18.04 13.62
N VAL A 72 10.01 -18.20 12.32
CA VAL A 72 9.21 -17.51 11.28
C VAL A 72 7.85 -18.20 11.09
N GLY A 73 7.79 -19.53 11.21
CA GLY A 73 6.55 -20.28 11.03
C GLY A 73 6.34 -20.81 9.61
N LEU A 74 7.42 -21.05 8.86
CA LEU A 74 7.34 -21.62 7.51
C LEU A 74 7.18 -23.15 7.58
N ASP A 75 6.45 -23.71 6.62
CA ASP A 75 6.25 -25.15 6.53
C ASP A 75 7.41 -25.80 5.77
N LEU A 76 8.15 -26.71 6.41
CA LEU A 76 9.22 -27.46 5.75
C LEU A 76 8.62 -28.52 4.84
N LEU A 77 8.82 -28.37 3.52
CA LEU A 77 8.35 -29.34 2.52
C LEU A 77 9.31 -30.53 2.39
N GLY A 78 10.61 -30.28 2.51
CA GLY A 78 11.65 -31.31 2.48
C GLY A 78 12.98 -30.80 1.94
N ARG A 79 13.93 -31.72 1.77
CA ARG A 79 15.28 -31.45 1.24
C ARG A 79 15.44 -31.91 -0.19
N ASP A 80 16.32 -31.22 -0.90
CA ASP A 80 16.79 -31.59 -2.24
C ASP A 80 15.66 -31.79 -3.26
N LEU A 81 14.60 -31.00 -3.14
CA LEU A 81 13.39 -31.11 -3.96
C LEU A 81 13.46 -30.31 -5.27
N THR A 82 14.52 -29.52 -5.47
CA THR A 82 14.74 -28.71 -6.67
C THR A 82 15.98 -29.15 -7.44
N ALA A 83 16.22 -28.55 -8.61
CA ALA A 83 17.43 -28.82 -9.40
C ALA A 83 18.69 -28.12 -8.86
N GLU A 84 18.64 -27.48 -7.69
CA GLU A 84 19.82 -26.91 -7.03
C GLU A 84 20.84 -28.02 -6.70
N PRO A 85 22.09 -27.93 -7.22
CA PRO A 85 23.09 -28.98 -7.03
C PRO A 85 23.65 -29.09 -5.61
N LYS A 86 23.51 -28.05 -4.79
CA LYS A 86 23.96 -28.07 -3.40
C LYS A 86 22.87 -28.63 -2.47
N PRO A 87 23.26 -29.10 -1.27
CA PRO A 87 22.29 -29.44 -0.22
C PRO A 87 21.36 -28.25 0.02
N HIS A 88 20.06 -28.49 -0.01
CA HIS A 88 19.08 -27.43 0.20
C HIS A 88 17.79 -27.92 0.84
N SER A 89 17.07 -27.00 1.47
CA SER A 89 15.75 -27.22 2.04
C SER A 89 14.73 -26.30 1.40
N VAL A 90 13.54 -26.84 1.12
CA VAL A 90 12.42 -26.08 0.56
C VAL A 90 11.36 -25.90 1.64
N LEU A 91 11.03 -24.65 1.90
CA LEU A 91 9.99 -24.24 2.83
C LEU A 91 8.89 -23.48 2.08
N GLU A 92 7.68 -23.53 2.61
CA GLU A 92 6.51 -22.86 2.06
C GLU A 92 6.01 -21.77 3.01
N MET A 93 5.73 -20.60 2.43
CA MET A 93 5.01 -19.53 3.11
C MET A 93 3.51 -19.80 3.07
N ASN A 94 2.75 -19.20 3.99
CA ASN A 94 1.28 -19.29 3.97
C ASN A 94 0.61 -18.74 2.69
N THR A 95 1.35 -18.02 1.84
CA THR A 95 0.93 -17.56 0.52
C THR A 95 1.13 -18.59 -0.60
N GLY A 96 1.77 -19.73 -0.31
CA GLY A 96 2.23 -20.72 -1.29
C GLY A 96 3.55 -20.36 -1.98
N GLN A 97 4.16 -19.22 -1.64
CA GLN A 97 5.49 -18.87 -2.16
C GLN A 97 6.57 -19.69 -1.46
N LEU A 98 7.56 -20.16 -2.22
CA LEU A 98 8.62 -21.02 -1.69
C LEU A 98 9.82 -20.20 -1.21
N VAL A 99 10.43 -20.63 -0.11
CA VAL A 99 11.73 -20.19 0.38
C VAL A 99 12.69 -21.38 0.29
N ILE A 100 13.81 -21.22 -0.41
CA ILE A 100 14.81 -22.27 -0.60
C ILE A 100 16.07 -21.87 0.16
N LEU A 101 16.44 -22.66 1.17
CA LEU A 101 17.68 -22.51 1.92
C LEU A 101 18.76 -23.35 1.24
N VAL A 102 19.86 -22.75 0.80
CA VAL A 102 20.96 -23.46 0.11
C VAL A 102 22.19 -23.44 0.99
N GLU A 103 22.74 -24.62 1.31
CA GLU A 103 23.88 -24.73 2.21
C GLU A 103 25.19 -24.31 1.53
N HIS A 104 25.96 -23.47 2.22
CA HIS A 104 27.27 -22.99 1.80
C HIS A 104 28.28 -23.14 2.94
N GLU A 105 29.54 -23.48 2.62
CA GLU A 105 30.63 -23.56 3.61
C GLU A 105 30.84 -22.24 4.37
N SER A 106 30.60 -21.11 3.70
CA SER A 106 30.63 -19.78 4.30
C SER A 106 29.74 -18.82 3.52
N ILE A 107 29.29 -17.79 4.23
CA ILE A 107 28.51 -16.68 3.67
C ILE A 107 29.27 -15.41 4.00
N ASP A 108 29.30 -14.47 3.05
CA ASP A 108 29.82 -13.14 3.31
C ASP A 108 28.93 -12.47 4.37
N GLU A 109 29.47 -12.19 5.55
CA GLU A 109 28.76 -11.45 6.59
C GLU A 109 28.29 -10.10 6.00
N VAL A 110 27.00 -9.97 5.76
CA VAL A 110 26.40 -8.69 5.38
C VAL A 110 26.66 -7.75 6.55
N ARG A 111 27.44 -6.69 6.31
CA ARG A 111 27.74 -5.69 7.35
C ARG A 111 26.42 -5.21 7.95
N ARG A 112 26.31 -5.27 9.28
CA ARG A 112 25.22 -4.74 10.13
C ARG A 112 25.07 -3.20 10.07
N SER A 113 25.28 -2.62 8.89
CA SER A 113 25.03 -1.21 8.61
C SER A 113 23.65 -1.09 8.00
N SER A 114 22.99 0.02 8.28
CA SER A 114 21.64 0.44 7.84
C SER A 114 21.40 0.53 6.31
N HIS A 115 22.30 -0.04 5.50
CA HIS A 115 22.24 -0.16 4.04
C HIS A 115 22.26 -1.64 3.58
N GLY A 116 22.08 -2.59 4.51
CA GLY A 116 21.95 -4.01 4.20
C GLY A 116 20.68 -4.33 3.40
N VAL A 117 20.72 -5.41 2.62
CA VAL A 117 19.52 -5.99 2.01
C VAL A 117 18.68 -6.59 3.14
N HIS A 118 17.46 -6.09 3.34
CA HIS A 118 16.49 -6.71 4.24
C HIS A 118 15.28 -7.19 3.45
N HIS A 119 14.65 -8.25 3.95
CA HIS A 119 13.42 -8.79 3.37
C HIS A 119 12.27 -8.52 4.33
N GLY A 120 11.20 -7.92 3.80
CA GLY A 120 10.01 -7.56 4.57
C GLY A 120 9.01 -8.72 4.63
N PHE A 121 8.52 -9.01 5.83
CA PHE A 121 7.38 -9.88 6.06
C PHE A 121 6.24 -9.06 6.67
N ALA A 122 5.09 -9.11 6.01
CA ALA A 122 3.88 -8.43 6.46
C ALA A 122 2.99 -9.37 7.28
N LEU A 123 2.53 -8.90 8.44
CA LEU A 123 1.61 -9.60 9.33
C LEU A 123 0.41 -8.73 9.73
N THR A 124 -0.65 -9.37 10.21
CA THR A 124 -1.68 -8.69 11.01
C THR A 124 -1.09 -8.23 12.35
N GLN A 125 -1.66 -7.23 13.02
CA GLN A 125 -1.19 -6.77 14.35
C GLN A 125 -1.22 -7.89 15.40
N ASN A 126 -2.23 -8.76 15.35
CA ASN A 126 -2.31 -9.91 16.25
C ASN A 126 -1.25 -10.97 15.94
N GLN A 127 -0.97 -11.24 14.66
CA GLN A 127 0.11 -12.14 14.28
C GLN A 127 1.48 -11.55 14.63
N TYR A 128 1.67 -10.25 14.43
CA TYR A 128 2.87 -9.52 14.82
C TYR A 128 3.13 -9.65 16.32
N ARG A 129 2.14 -9.39 17.18
CA ARG A 129 2.27 -9.59 18.63
C ARG A 129 2.73 -11.00 18.96
N ARG A 130 2.10 -12.02 18.36
CA ARG A 130 2.45 -13.43 18.58
C ARG A 130 3.85 -13.78 18.07
N ALA A 131 4.28 -13.17 16.97
CA ALA A 131 5.64 -13.31 16.44
C ALA A 131 6.66 -12.71 17.41
N VAL A 132 6.44 -11.48 17.90
CA VAL A 132 7.28 -10.82 18.91
C VAL A 132 7.36 -11.65 20.20
N GLU A 133 6.23 -12.13 20.72
CA GLU A 133 6.17 -12.98 21.91
C GLU A 133 6.99 -14.26 21.73
N ARG A 134 6.88 -14.90 20.56
CA ARG A 134 7.62 -16.12 20.23
C ARG A 134 9.12 -15.86 20.10
N LEU A 135 9.50 -14.84 19.34
CA LEU A 135 10.91 -14.41 19.17
C LEU A 135 11.58 -14.15 20.52
N THR A 136 10.89 -13.39 21.37
CA THR A 136 11.36 -13.06 22.73
C THR A 136 11.50 -14.32 23.58
N ALA A 137 10.52 -15.23 23.54
CA ALA A 137 10.57 -16.49 24.28
C ALA A 137 11.70 -17.42 23.81
N SER A 138 12.09 -17.34 22.54
CA SER A 138 13.22 -18.05 21.94
C SER A 138 14.59 -17.40 22.22
N GLY A 139 14.63 -16.29 22.97
CA GLY A 139 15.85 -15.57 23.29
C GLY A 139 16.46 -14.78 22.12
N ILE A 140 15.69 -14.57 21.06
CA ILE A 140 16.09 -13.75 19.91
C ILE A 140 15.88 -12.28 20.26
N GLU A 141 16.91 -11.47 20.03
CA GLU A 141 16.83 -10.03 20.21
C GLU A 141 15.87 -9.43 19.19
N VAL A 142 14.85 -8.74 19.68
CA VAL A 142 13.86 -8.03 18.87
C VAL A 142 14.17 -6.55 19.00
N VAL A 143 14.58 -5.92 17.89
CA VAL A 143 14.91 -4.49 17.86
C VAL A 143 13.86 -3.78 17.02
N ALA A 144 13.29 -2.69 17.52
CA ALA A 144 12.52 -1.76 16.70
C ALA A 144 13.47 -0.66 16.24
N GLU A 145 14.21 -0.87 15.15
CA GLU A 145 15.01 0.21 14.59
C GLU A 145 14.06 1.29 14.04
N ARG A 146 14.41 2.57 14.23
CA ARG A 146 13.68 3.70 13.63
C ARG A 146 12.22 3.83 14.07
N GLU A 147 11.91 3.47 15.32
CA GLU A 147 10.55 3.59 15.91
C GLU A 147 9.93 4.98 15.69
N GLU A 148 10.75 6.04 15.68
CA GLU A 148 10.31 7.41 15.45
C GLU A 148 9.75 7.69 14.04
N PHE A 149 10.04 6.82 13.06
CA PHE A 149 9.53 6.91 11.69
C PHE A 149 8.32 5.99 11.45
N ILE A 150 7.97 5.14 12.42
CA ILE A 150 6.83 4.23 12.30
C ILE A 150 5.54 5.04 12.52
N ALA A 151 4.61 4.95 11.56
CA ALA A 151 3.34 5.64 11.67
C ALA A 151 2.53 5.12 12.86
N ARG A 152 1.77 6.00 13.51
CA ARG A 152 0.92 5.64 14.66
C ARG A 152 0.02 4.46 14.30
N GLY A 153 0.16 3.35 15.02
CA GLY A 153 -0.65 2.15 14.81
C GLY A 153 -0.07 1.12 13.86
N GLN A 154 1.07 1.42 13.24
CA GLN A 154 1.91 0.41 12.64
C GLN A 154 2.96 -0.05 13.65
N TYR A 155 3.46 -1.26 13.46
CA TYR A 155 4.54 -1.84 14.23
C TYR A 155 5.52 -2.48 13.26
N SER A 156 6.80 -2.33 13.55
CA SER A 156 7.89 -2.93 12.78
C SER A 156 9.00 -3.33 13.74
N ILE A 157 9.58 -4.51 13.50
CA ILE A 157 10.77 -5.00 14.18
C ILE A 157 11.75 -5.56 13.15
N ASP A 158 13.01 -5.53 13.54
CA ASP A 158 14.13 -6.13 12.84
C ASP A 158 14.57 -7.38 13.56
N VAL A 159 14.76 -8.45 12.78
CA VAL A 159 15.18 -9.77 13.25
C VAL A 159 16.30 -10.27 12.35
N TYR A 160 17.27 -10.96 12.94
CA TYR A 160 18.35 -11.61 12.22
C TYR A 160 18.23 -13.12 12.34
N ASP A 161 18.45 -13.82 11.25
CA ASP A 161 18.57 -15.27 11.28
C ASP A 161 19.95 -15.72 11.80
N PRO A 162 20.20 -17.03 12.01
CA PRO A 162 21.46 -17.53 12.53
C PRO A 162 22.69 -17.22 11.67
N ASP A 163 22.49 -16.95 10.38
CA ASP A 163 23.53 -16.62 9.40
C ASP A 163 23.66 -15.09 9.20
N GLY A 164 22.86 -14.29 9.91
CA GLY A 164 22.91 -12.83 9.90
C GLY A 164 22.08 -12.17 8.79
N HIS A 165 21.19 -12.91 8.13
CA HIS A 165 20.24 -12.33 7.18
C HIS A 165 19.24 -11.44 7.90
N HIS A 166 19.03 -10.24 7.38
CA HIS A 166 18.19 -9.22 8.00
C HIS A 166 16.76 -9.31 7.48
N TYR A 167 15.83 -9.46 8.41
CA TYR A 167 14.40 -9.50 8.15
C TYR A 167 13.70 -8.36 8.89
N GLN A 168 12.82 -7.67 8.17
CA GLN A 168 11.87 -6.73 8.76
C GLN A 168 10.53 -7.44 8.89
N ILE A 169 9.94 -7.47 10.08
CA ILE A 169 8.57 -7.92 10.27
C ILE A 169 7.73 -6.69 10.58
N GLU A 170 6.72 -6.42 9.77
CA GLU A 170 5.88 -5.23 9.87
C GLU A 170 4.39 -5.56 9.88
N THR A 171 3.58 -4.66 10.42
CA THR A 171 2.13 -4.79 10.39
C THR A 171 1.52 -4.07 9.21
N MET A 172 0.64 -4.77 8.49
CA MET A 172 -0.22 -4.18 7.46
C MET A 172 -1.64 -3.87 7.98
N ASP A 173 -1.96 -4.23 9.22
CA ASP A 173 -3.25 -3.88 9.81
C ASP A 173 -3.25 -2.41 10.24
N GLU A 174 -4.08 -1.64 9.56
CA GLU A 174 -4.03 -0.20 9.56
C GLU A 174 -4.83 0.41 10.70
N VAL A 175 -4.20 1.33 11.45
CA VAL A 175 -4.97 2.31 12.21
C VAL A 175 -5.55 3.29 11.21
N GLN A 176 -6.89 3.31 11.14
CA GLN A 176 -7.63 4.31 10.39
C GLN A 176 -7.15 5.71 10.80
N ALA A 177 -6.94 6.59 9.83
CA ALA A 177 -6.62 7.98 10.12
C ALA A 177 -7.81 8.60 10.89
N HIS A 178 -7.57 8.96 12.15
CA HIS A 178 -8.58 9.54 13.05
C HIS A 178 -8.67 11.07 12.92
N GLU A 179 -7.74 11.70 12.21
CA GLU A 179 -7.77 13.14 11.99
C GLU A 179 -8.60 13.49 10.75
N LEU A 180 -9.58 14.36 10.94
CA LEU A 180 -10.43 14.87 9.87
C LEU A 180 -9.68 15.95 9.10
N ILE A 181 -9.30 15.66 7.87
CA ILE A 181 -8.70 16.66 6.98
C ILE A 181 -9.82 17.41 6.27
N LEU A 182 -9.92 18.70 6.59
CA LEU A 182 -10.81 19.63 5.89
C LEU A 182 -10.05 20.30 4.74
N PRO A 183 -10.64 20.40 3.53
CA PRO A 183 -10.08 21.19 2.46
C PRO A 183 -9.90 22.67 2.84
N GLY A 184 -10.78 23.23 3.67
CA GLY A 184 -10.66 24.59 4.19
C GLY A 184 -10.78 25.68 3.11
N ALA A 185 -11.46 25.38 2.00
CA ALA A 185 -11.59 26.27 0.86
C ALA A 185 -12.84 27.17 0.95
N GLY A 186 -13.56 27.16 2.07
CA GLY A 186 -14.81 27.89 2.23
C GLY A 186 -15.99 27.27 1.47
N VAL A 187 -16.92 28.14 1.06
CA VAL A 187 -18.12 27.75 0.31
C VAL A 187 -17.84 27.80 -1.20
N ILE A 188 -18.00 26.64 -1.86
CA ILE A 188 -17.75 26.48 -3.29
C ILE A 188 -19.07 26.51 -4.05
N ALA A 189 -19.19 27.44 -5.00
CA ALA A 189 -20.32 27.51 -5.91
C ALA A 189 -20.18 26.50 -7.04
N CYS A 190 -21.10 25.53 -7.10
CA CYS A 190 -21.09 24.44 -8.06
C CYS A 190 -22.00 24.68 -9.28
N GLY A 191 -22.73 25.80 -9.30
CA GLY A 191 -23.62 26.21 -10.40
C GLY A 191 -25.03 25.62 -10.31
N SER A 192 -25.78 25.71 -11.41
CA SER A 192 -27.15 25.19 -11.49
C SER A 192 -27.18 23.65 -11.39
N PRO A 193 -28.16 23.07 -10.65
CA PRO A 193 -28.44 21.63 -10.66
C PRO A 193 -28.60 21.01 -12.05
N ASP A 194 -29.13 21.77 -13.02
CA ASP A 194 -29.42 21.29 -14.37
C ASP A 194 -28.17 21.00 -15.21
N LEU A 195 -26.99 21.43 -14.73
CA LEU A 195 -25.71 21.13 -15.36
C LEU A 195 -25.24 19.67 -15.14
N TYR A 196 -25.96 18.90 -14.32
CA TYR A 196 -25.55 17.59 -13.85
C TYR A 196 -26.54 16.50 -14.20
N GLU A 197 -26.11 15.50 -14.98
CA GLU A 197 -26.95 14.35 -15.31
C GLU A 197 -27.06 13.37 -14.15
N VAL A 198 -28.18 12.65 -14.05
CA VAL A 198 -28.34 11.60 -13.03
C VAL A 198 -27.27 10.54 -13.20
N GLY A 199 -26.50 10.34 -12.15
CA GLY A 199 -25.37 9.42 -12.09
C GLY A 199 -24.01 10.06 -12.38
N GLU A 200 -23.96 11.35 -12.72
CA GLU A 200 -22.73 12.09 -12.93
C GLU A 200 -21.95 12.29 -11.63
N VAL A 201 -20.61 12.23 -11.75
CA VAL A 201 -19.67 12.53 -10.69
C VAL A 201 -18.68 13.56 -11.22
N LYS A 202 -18.67 14.75 -10.63
CA LYS A 202 -17.75 15.83 -10.98
C LYS A 202 -16.75 16.07 -9.85
N LEU A 203 -15.46 16.15 -10.20
CA LEU A 203 -14.38 16.46 -9.27
C LEU A 203 -14.17 17.97 -9.17
N PHE A 204 -14.19 18.50 -7.95
CA PHE A 204 -13.72 19.85 -7.60
C PHE A 204 -12.37 19.71 -6.92
N ARG A 205 -11.30 19.84 -7.69
CA ARG A 205 -9.93 19.49 -7.25
C ARG A 205 -9.39 20.49 -6.24
N GLU A 206 -9.69 21.77 -6.44
CA GLU A 206 -9.32 22.90 -5.60
C GLU A 206 -9.87 22.79 -4.17
N ALA A 207 -10.96 22.05 -3.99
CA ALA A 207 -11.64 21.91 -2.70
C ALA A 207 -11.79 20.43 -2.28
N ASN A 208 -11.08 19.51 -2.92
CA ASN A 208 -10.98 18.07 -2.58
C ASN A 208 -12.32 17.38 -2.27
N PHE A 209 -13.31 17.54 -3.14
CA PHE A 209 -14.56 16.77 -3.07
C PHE A 209 -15.07 16.36 -4.45
N PHE A 210 -15.99 15.40 -4.47
CA PHE A 210 -16.76 15.00 -5.63
C PHE A 210 -18.21 15.42 -5.44
N LEU A 211 -18.76 16.15 -6.40
CA LEU A 211 -20.19 16.36 -6.49
C LEU A 211 -20.80 15.19 -7.26
N VAL A 212 -21.69 14.45 -6.61
CA VAL A 212 -22.40 13.31 -7.19
C VAL A 212 -23.86 13.67 -7.35
N ARG A 213 -24.39 13.51 -8.56
CA ARG A 213 -25.83 13.59 -8.82
C ARG A 213 -26.41 12.17 -8.72
N LEU A 214 -27.17 11.90 -7.67
CA LEU A 214 -28.00 10.70 -7.55
C LEU A 214 -29.41 10.99 -8.09
N SER A 215 -30.22 9.94 -8.27
CA SER A 215 -31.66 10.11 -8.55
C SER A 215 -32.38 10.84 -7.42
N GLU A 216 -31.90 10.62 -6.19
CA GLU A 216 -32.43 11.14 -4.94
C GLU A 216 -31.88 12.54 -4.60
N GLY A 217 -31.02 13.17 -5.40
CA GLY A 217 -30.47 14.48 -5.06
C GLY A 217 -28.97 14.61 -5.32
N PHE A 218 -28.32 15.48 -4.57
CA PHE A 218 -26.88 15.71 -4.66
C PHE A 218 -26.15 15.28 -3.39
N LEU A 219 -24.97 14.70 -3.55
CA LEU A 219 -24.00 14.48 -2.48
C LEU A 219 -22.70 15.19 -2.82
N ALA A 220 -22.06 15.78 -1.81
CA ALA A 220 -20.69 16.28 -1.93
C ALA A 220 -19.78 15.36 -1.12
N LEU A 221 -19.27 14.30 -1.76
CA LEU A 221 -18.41 13.31 -1.10
C LEU A 221 -17.00 13.87 -0.96
N SER A 222 -16.44 13.81 0.26
CA SER A 222 -15.04 14.15 0.48
C SER A 222 -14.14 13.25 -0.37
N ARG A 223 -13.08 13.84 -0.95
CA ARG A 223 -12.08 13.07 -1.70
C ARG A 223 -11.12 12.32 -0.78
N TRP A 224 -11.12 12.62 0.50
CA TRP A 224 -10.33 11.90 1.49
C TRP A 224 -10.98 10.57 1.82
N CYS A 225 -10.26 9.49 1.51
CA CYS A 225 -10.64 8.13 1.89
C CYS A 225 -10.77 8.03 3.41
N THR A 226 -11.89 7.48 3.87
CA THR A 226 -12.17 7.28 5.31
C THR A 226 -11.26 6.27 5.98
N HIS A 227 -10.49 5.52 5.19
CA HIS A 227 -9.50 4.60 5.71
C HIS A 227 -8.28 5.35 6.29
N MET A 228 -7.41 5.91 5.45
CA MET A 228 -6.18 6.59 5.90
C MET A 228 -5.98 7.97 5.27
N ASN A 229 -7.08 8.66 4.92
CA ASN A 229 -7.02 9.95 4.22
C ASN A 229 -6.17 9.88 2.93
N GLY A 230 -6.33 8.81 2.15
CA GLY A 230 -5.80 8.75 0.78
C GLY A 230 -6.67 9.57 -0.16
N LEU A 231 -6.08 10.21 -1.17
CA LEU A 231 -6.86 10.93 -2.19
C LEU A 231 -7.52 9.92 -3.15
N LEU A 232 -8.84 9.92 -3.15
CA LEU A 232 -9.64 9.07 -4.00
C LEU A 232 -9.59 9.52 -5.47
N ILE A 233 -9.74 8.54 -6.34
CA ILE A 233 -9.89 8.69 -7.78
C ILE A 233 -11.24 8.07 -8.16
N TYR A 234 -12.08 8.81 -8.86
CA TYR A 234 -13.29 8.23 -9.46
C TYR A 234 -12.93 7.49 -10.75
N GLN A 235 -13.21 6.19 -10.79
CA GLN A 235 -13.01 5.33 -11.96
C GLN A 235 -14.36 5.19 -12.66
N LYS A 236 -14.58 5.99 -13.72
CA LYS A 236 -15.87 6.10 -14.40
C LYS A 236 -16.33 4.76 -14.98
N GLU A 237 -15.41 3.99 -15.54
CA GLU A 237 -15.65 2.70 -16.18
C GLU A 237 -16.10 1.63 -15.16
N HIS A 238 -15.76 1.82 -13.89
CA HIS A 238 -16.08 0.90 -12.79
C HIS A 238 -17.12 1.46 -11.82
N TRP A 239 -17.63 2.67 -12.06
CA TRP A 239 -18.63 3.35 -11.23
C TRP A 239 -18.27 3.41 -9.74
N ARG A 240 -16.98 3.56 -9.44
CA ARG A 240 -16.44 3.49 -8.06
C ARG A 240 -15.41 4.57 -7.78
N PHE A 241 -15.28 4.92 -6.52
CA PHE A 241 -14.11 5.62 -6.00
C PHE A 241 -13.08 4.59 -5.56
N TRP A 242 -11.82 4.81 -5.94
CA TRP A 242 -10.70 3.94 -5.61
C TRP A 242 -9.59 4.74 -4.92
N CYS A 243 -9.08 4.18 -3.83
CA CYS A 243 -7.95 4.71 -3.08
C CYS A 243 -6.65 4.02 -3.51
N GLY A 244 -5.68 4.77 -4.01
CA GLY A 244 -4.40 4.23 -4.43
C GLY A 244 -3.44 3.82 -3.32
N MET A 245 -3.76 4.10 -2.05
CA MET A 245 -2.88 3.73 -0.92
C MET A 245 -3.06 2.26 -0.56
N HIS A 246 -4.28 1.88 -0.15
CA HIS A 246 -4.57 0.53 0.36
C HIS A 246 -5.73 -0.12 -0.39
N THR A 247 -6.06 0.40 -1.59
CA THR A 247 -7.07 -0.17 -2.51
C THR A 247 -8.51 -0.19 -2.00
N ALA A 248 -8.82 0.60 -0.95
CA ALA A 248 -10.20 0.80 -0.52
C ALA A 248 -11.07 1.31 -1.69
N THR A 249 -12.25 0.72 -1.85
CA THR A 249 -13.20 1.09 -2.91
C THR A 249 -14.55 1.47 -2.33
N TYR A 250 -15.21 2.42 -2.97
CA TYR A 250 -16.53 2.91 -2.59
C TYR A 250 -17.43 3.03 -3.82
N ASP A 251 -18.73 2.81 -3.67
CA ASP A 251 -19.70 3.06 -4.74
C ASP A 251 -20.00 4.57 -4.89
N ARG A 252 -20.88 4.93 -5.83
CA ARG A 252 -21.27 6.34 -6.05
C ARG A 252 -22.02 6.99 -4.88
N ARG A 253 -22.60 6.20 -3.97
CA ARG A 253 -23.19 6.70 -2.73
C ARG A 253 -22.11 6.92 -1.67
N GLY A 254 -20.88 6.52 -1.95
CA GLY A 254 -19.73 6.58 -1.06
C GLY A 254 -19.69 5.44 -0.05
N ASP A 255 -20.49 4.39 -0.23
CA ASP A 255 -20.47 3.23 0.65
C ASP A 255 -19.33 2.30 0.27
N PRO A 256 -18.62 1.69 1.24
CA PRO A 256 -17.52 0.79 0.96
C PRO A 256 -18.00 -0.43 0.17
N THR A 257 -17.24 -0.79 -0.86
CA THR A 257 -17.51 -1.96 -1.73
C THR A 257 -16.42 -3.03 -1.63
N CYS A 258 -15.28 -2.69 -1.04
CA CYS A 258 -14.22 -3.64 -0.73
C CYS A 258 -14.69 -4.63 0.34
N SER A 259 -14.20 -5.88 0.28
CA SER A 259 -14.62 -6.96 1.18
C SER A 259 -14.56 -6.54 2.65
N THR A 260 -15.64 -6.83 3.39
CA THR A 260 -15.71 -6.69 4.85
C THR A 260 -14.64 -7.52 5.58
N THR A 261 -13.97 -8.45 4.90
CA THR A 261 -12.81 -9.14 5.47
C THR A 261 -11.56 -8.27 5.51
N ARG A 262 -11.37 -7.38 4.52
CA ARG A 262 -10.20 -6.50 4.46
C ARG A 262 -10.42 -5.22 5.27
N PHE A 263 -11.62 -4.66 5.20
CA PHE A 263 -11.97 -3.47 5.97
C PHE A 263 -13.36 -3.63 6.64
N PRO A 264 -13.47 -4.42 7.71
CA PRO A 264 -14.75 -4.75 8.34
C PRO A 264 -15.51 -3.53 8.85
N ASP A 265 -14.78 -2.52 9.33
CA ASP A 265 -15.33 -1.34 9.99
C ASP A 265 -15.05 -0.05 9.22
N LEU A 266 -14.92 -0.11 7.89
CA LEU A 266 -14.70 1.08 7.07
C LEU A 266 -16.00 1.87 6.93
N PRO A 267 -16.10 3.12 7.43
CA PRO A 267 -17.29 3.91 7.24
C PRO A 267 -17.38 4.45 5.81
N ALA A 268 -18.61 4.75 5.38
CA ALA A 268 -18.85 5.43 4.11
C ALA A 268 -18.19 6.81 4.04
N LEU A 269 -17.94 7.30 2.82
CA LEU A 269 -17.25 8.56 2.58
C LEU A 269 -17.97 9.74 3.23
N ARG A 270 -17.20 10.57 3.91
CA ARG A 270 -17.68 11.78 4.57
C ARG A 270 -18.31 12.74 3.57
N LEU A 271 -19.27 13.55 4.02
CA LEU A 271 -19.95 14.54 3.20
C LEU A 271 -19.49 15.95 3.55
N HIS A 272 -19.54 16.84 2.58
CA HIS A 272 -19.56 18.29 2.80
C HIS A 272 -21.02 18.77 2.75
N PRO A 273 -21.46 19.65 3.66
CA PRO A 273 -22.81 20.18 3.64
C PRO A 273 -23.12 20.88 2.30
N ILE A 274 -24.30 20.57 1.75
CA ILE A 274 -24.85 21.26 0.57
C ILE A 274 -25.94 22.21 1.01
N SER A 275 -25.88 23.44 0.51
CA SER A 275 -26.97 24.41 0.56
C SER A 275 -27.26 24.94 -0.84
N PHE A 276 -28.30 25.76 -0.98
CA PHE A 276 -28.69 26.36 -2.25
C PHE A 276 -28.76 27.88 -2.12
N SER A 277 -28.27 28.60 -3.13
CA SER A 277 -28.43 30.05 -3.21
C SER A 277 -29.90 30.42 -3.45
N PRO A 278 -30.30 31.71 -3.28
CA PRO A 278 -31.64 32.17 -3.63
C PRO A 278 -32.06 31.86 -5.09
N GLU A 279 -31.08 31.83 -6.00
CA GLU A 279 -31.27 31.49 -7.42
C GLU A 279 -31.29 29.97 -7.67
N GLY A 280 -31.14 29.15 -6.63
CA GLY A 280 -31.15 27.69 -6.71
C GLY A 280 -29.82 27.05 -7.08
N HIS A 281 -28.71 27.80 -7.09
CA HIS A 281 -27.38 27.23 -7.36
C HIS A 281 -26.87 26.40 -6.19
N ILE A 282 -26.18 25.30 -6.49
CA ILE A 282 -25.58 24.40 -5.51
C ILE A 282 -24.38 25.09 -4.86
N LEU A 283 -24.37 25.12 -3.54
CA LEU A 283 -23.28 25.62 -2.70
C LEU A 283 -22.78 24.49 -1.80
N VAL A 284 -21.47 24.26 -1.75
CA VAL A 284 -20.85 23.21 -0.92
C VAL A 284 -19.94 23.87 0.12
N ASN A 285 -20.20 23.65 1.41
CA ASN A 285 -19.34 24.14 2.49
C ASN A 285 -18.20 23.15 2.76
N THR A 286 -16.96 23.52 2.46
CA THR A 286 -15.79 22.64 2.63
C THR A 286 -15.02 22.86 3.94
N ASP A 287 -15.48 23.81 4.76
CA ASP A 287 -14.97 24.03 6.13
C ASP A 287 -15.67 23.13 7.15
N GLU A 288 -16.68 22.37 6.70
CA GLU A 288 -17.45 21.43 7.51
C GLU A 288 -17.43 20.04 6.88
N VAL A 289 -17.52 19.03 7.73
CA VAL A 289 -17.58 17.63 7.32
C VAL A 289 -18.63 16.90 8.15
N ILE A 290 -19.39 16.05 7.48
CA ILE A 290 -20.41 15.18 8.08
C ILE A 290 -19.90 13.75 7.95
N GLU A 291 -19.61 13.11 9.07
CA GLU A 291 -19.29 11.69 9.13
C GLU A 291 -20.57 10.85 9.06
N ARG A 292 -20.48 9.66 8.47
CA ARG A 292 -21.58 8.72 8.34
C ARG A 292 -21.03 7.31 8.21
N THR A 293 -21.81 6.33 8.68
CA THR A 293 -21.43 4.91 8.58
C THR A 293 -21.85 4.31 7.24
N ALA A 294 -22.99 4.72 6.71
CA ALA A 294 -23.56 4.26 5.44
C ALA A 294 -24.38 5.38 4.76
N PHE A 295 -24.82 5.14 3.54
CA PHE A 295 -25.73 6.03 2.82
C PHE A 295 -27.15 5.96 3.37
N GLU A 296 -27.73 7.12 3.57
CA GLU A 296 -29.15 7.29 3.87
C GLU A 296 -29.76 8.27 2.85
N PRO A 297 -30.94 7.99 2.26
CA PRO A 297 -31.54 8.87 1.26
C PRO A 297 -31.71 10.32 1.69
N GLY A 298 -31.92 10.57 2.99
CA GLY A 298 -32.04 11.93 3.55
C GLY A 298 -30.75 12.76 3.49
N GLN A 299 -29.60 12.13 3.23
CA GLN A 299 -28.32 12.81 3.04
C GLN A 299 -28.23 13.49 1.67
N ALA A 300 -29.03 13.05 0.69
CA ALA A 300 -29.04 13.62 -0.65
C ALA A 300 -29.80 14.95 -0.66
N ALA A 301 -29.08 16.05 -0.91
CA ALA A 301 -29.64 17.38 -0.93
C ALA A 301 -30.55 17.57 -2.16
N GLN A 302 -31.80 17.97 -1.90
CA GLN A 302 -32.77 18.27 -2.95
C GLN A 302 -32.64 19.73 -3.38
N PRO A 303 -32.55 20.02 -4.69
CA PRO A 303 -32.69 21.39 -5.14
C PRO A 303 -34.07 21.93 -4.75
N PRO A 304 -34.19 23.23 -4.44
CA PRO A 304 -35.48 23.85 -4.18
C PRO A 304 -36.39 23.63 -5.38
N ALA A 305 -37.69 23.44 -5.12
CA ALA A 305 -38.67 23.36 -6.20
C ALA A 305 -38.52 24.60 -7.08
N ALA A 306 -38.39 24.40 -8.39
CA ALA A 306 -38.22 25.50 -9.33
C ALA A 306 -39.30 26.55 -9.05
N VAL A 307 -38.88 27.75 -8.67
CA VAL A 307 -39.80 28.88 -8.56
C VAL A 307 -40.24 29.14 -10.00
N SER A 308 -41.43 28.66 -10.35
CA SER A 308 -42.11 29.04 -11.58
C SER A 308 -42.04 30.55 -11.67
N ALA A 309 -41.25 31.08 -12.61
CA ALA A 309 -41.25 32.48 -12.93
C ALA A 309 -42.68 32.83 -13.33
N ALA A 310 -43.40 33.50 -12.42
CA ALA A 310 -44.71 34.05 -12.71
C ALA A 310 -44.49 35.20 -13.71
N GLU A 311 -44.89 34.98 -14.96
CA GLU A 311 -45.28 36.06 -15.88
C GLU A 311 -46.72 36.48 -15.61
#